data_AF-A0A7C5GRH4-F1
#
_entry.id   AF-A0A7C5GRH4-F1
#
_cell.length_a   1.000
_cell.length_b   1.000
_cell.length_c   1.000
_cell.angle_alpha   90.00
_cell.angle_beta   90.00
_cell.angle_gamma   90.00
#
_symmetry.space_group_name_H-M   'P 1'
#
loop_
_entity.id
_entity.type
_entity.pdbx_description
1 polymer ?
#
loop_
_entity_poly.entity_id
_entity_poly.type
_entity_poly.pdbx_seq_one_letter_code
_entity_poly.pdbx_strand_id
1 'polypeptide(L)'
;KSVLDKAKADHDSAQAQLRAARARLRQAEEQLEHTVVRAPYSGIVVQRHVEVGEVANRGQPLMTGLSLEKLRVVVHLPQTLMPVVRANAAVTMVLNHGERIPLDRAEMVIFPYADPRSHTIRVRIELPEKIALLYPGMHVGMAFETGAVERFLIPQGAVVRRSEVTAVYVVREDGAVVFRQVRLGLPRGGDRIEVLAGLEAGERVALDPIAAGVRLKEQLGGADSQVHR
;
A
#
# COMPACT_ATOMS: atom_id res chain seq x y z
N LYS A 1 26.50 -78.19 -4.38
CA LYS A 1 26.60 -76.96 -3.57
C LYS A 1 27.39 -75.88 -4.33
N SER A 2 28.68 -76.10 -4.64
CA SER A 2 29.53 -75.14 -5.37
C SER A 2 28.99 -74.61 -6.73
N VAL A 3 28.36 -75.46 -7.56
CA VAL A 3 27.80 -75.01 -8.86
C VAL A 3 26.64 -74.03 -8.69
N LEU A 4 25.78 -74.23 -7.69
CA LEU A 4 24.66 -73.34 -7.38
C LEU A 4 25.17 -71.99 -6.84
N ASP A 5 26.19 -72.03 -5.99
CA ASP A 5 26.80 -70.82 -5.41
C ASP A 5 27.47 -69.97 -6.50
N LYS A 6 28.13 -70.60 -7.48
CA LYS A 6 28.68 -69.93 -8.66
C LYS A 6 27.59 -69.29 -9.52
N ALA A 7 26.52 -70.04 -9.84
CA ALA A 7 25.42 -69.50 -10.64
C ALA A 7 24.71 -68.32 -9.97
N LYS A 8 24.55 -68.35 -8.64
CA LYS A 8 24.02 -67.21 -7.86
C LYS A 8 24.94 -66.00 -7.93
N ALA A 9 26.24 -66.20 -7.72
CA ALA A 9 27.23 -65.13 -7.82
C ALA A 9 27.26 -64.50 -9.23
N ASP A 10 27.19 -65.33 -10.28
CA ASP A 10 27.14 -64.87 -11.67
C ASP A 10 25.87 -64.07 -11.97
N HIS A 11 24.71 -64.52 -11.47
CA HIS A 11 23.45 -63.80 -11.58
C HIS A 11 23.49 -62.45 -10.85
N ASP A 12 23.98 -62.42 -9.61
CA ASP A 12 24.04 -61.20 -8.81
C ASP A 12 25.04 -60.20 -9.39
N SER A 13 26.14 -60.69 -9.95
CA SER A 13 27.10 -59.90 -10.74
C SER A 13 26.44 -59.29 -11.98
N ALA A 14 25.73 -60.09 -12.78
CA ALA A 14 25.00 -59.62 -13.95
C ALA A 14 23.92 -58.58 -13.58
N GLN A 15 23.21 -58.78 -12.46
CA GLN A 15 22.25 -57.79 -11.95
C GLN A 15 22.95 -56.49 -11.52
N ALA A 16 24.10 -56.56 -10.85
CA ALA A 16 24.88 -55.39 -10.47
C ALA A 16 25.37 -54.62 -11.70
N GLN A 17 25.85 -55.33 -12.73
CA GLN A 17 26.25 -54.73 -14.00
C GLN A 17 25.08 -54.05 -14.72
N LEU A 18 23.91 -54.69 -14.74
CA LEU A 18 22.69 -54.10 -15.29
C LEU A 18 22.29 -52.82 -14.55
N ARG A 19 22.34 -52.83 -13.20
CA ARG A 19 22.07 -51.63 -12.39
C ARG A 19 23.05 -50.50 -12.69
N ALA A 20 24.35 -50.82 -12.82
CA ALA A 20 25.38 -49.85 -13.16
C ALA A 20 25.18 -49.28 -14.58
N ALA A 21 24.87 -50.12 -15.56
CA ALA A 21 24.59 -49.69 -16.93
C ALA A 21 23.35 -48.77 -17.00
N ARG A 22 22.27 -49.11 -16.29
CA ARG A 22 21.07 -48.27 -16.17
C ARG A 22 21.34 -46.93 -15.50
N ALA A 23 22.21 -46.89 -14.48
CA ALA A 23 22.61 -45.64 -13.84
C ALA A 23 23.39 -44.73 -14.81
N ARG A 24 24.30 -45.31 -15.60
CA ARG A 24 25.03 -44.57 -16.65
C ARG A 24 24.11 -44.04 -17.74
N LEU A 25 23.09 -44.82 -18.14
CA LEU A 25 22.08 -44.36 -19.09
C LEU A 25 21.32 -43.14 -18.54
N ARG A 26 20.80 -43.21 -17.31
CA ARG A 26 20.11 -42.07 -16.68
C ARG A 26 21.00 -40.83 -16.59
N GLN A 27 22.27 -41.00 -16.23
CA GLN A 27 23.22 -39.89 -16.15
C GLN A 27 23.48 -39.24 -17.53
N ALA A 28 23.46 -40.03 -18.61
CA ALA A 28 23.59 -39.52 -19.97
C ALA A 28 22.29 -38.83 -20.44
N GLU A 29 21.12 -39.38 -20.07
CA GLU A 29 19.81 -38.76 -20.32
C GLU A 29 19.68 -37.41 -19.61
N GLU A 30 20.05 -37.31 -18.33
CA GLU A 30 20.06 -36.05 -17.58
C GLU A 30 21.02 -35.01 -18.21
N GLN A 31 22.20 -35.44 -18.66
CA GLN A 31 23.13 -34.55 -19.37
C GLN A 31 22.53 -34.03 -20.68
N LEU A 32 21.80 -34.87 -21.41
CA LEU A 32 21.10 -34.46 -22.62
C LEU A 32 19.97 -33.49 -22.30
N GLU A 33 19.17 -33.74 -21.26
CA GLU A 33 18.10 -32.83 -20.85
C GLU A 33 18.63 -31.46 -20.44
N HIS A 34 19.79 -31.40 -19.76
CA HIS A 34 20.45 -30.15 -19.41
C HIS A 34 20.93 -29.33 -20.62
N THR A 35 21.00 -29.90 -21.83
CA THR A 35 21.29 -29.14 -23.06
C THR A 35 20.12 -28.27 -23.51
N VAL A 36 18.90 -28.58 -23.05
CA VAL A 36 17.68 -27.84 -23.39
C VAL A 36 17.23 -27.03 -22.18
N VAL A 37 17.58 -25.75 -22.16
CA VAL A 37 17.16 -24.83 -21.10
C VAL A 37 15.72 -24.39 -21.33
N ARG A 38 14.80 -24.87 -20.48
CA ARG A 38 13.37 -24.53 -20.51
C ARG A 38 13.05 -23.48 -19.45
N ALA A 39 12.17 -22.55 -19.80
CA ALA A 39 11.64 -21.61 -18.81
C ALA A 39 10.73 -22.36 -17.82
N PRO A 40 10.86 -22.13 -16.50
CA PRO A 40 9.99 -22.77 -15.51
C PRO A 40 8.58 -22.17 -15.43
N TYR A 41 8.31 -21.09 -16.18
CA TYR A 41 7.01 -20.42 -16.23
C TYR A 41 6.75 -19.83 -17.62
N SER A 42 5.48 -19.60 -17.92
CA SER A 42 5.03 -18.82 -19.07
C SER A 42 5.29 -17.33 -18.84
N GLY A 43 5.86 -16.66 -19.83
CA GLY A 43 6.25 -15.26 -19.67
C GLY A 43 6.86 -14.64 -20.92
N ILE A 44 7.39 -13.44 -20.74
CA ILE A 44 8.02 -12.63 -21.78
C ILE A 44 9.54 -12.63 -21.54
N VAL A 45 10.33 -12.90 -22.57
CA VAL A 45 11.79 -12.72 -22.51
C VAL A 45 12.10 -11.23 -22.62
N VAL A 46 12.73 -10.69 -21.57
CA VAL A 46 13.11 -9.28 -21.46
C VAL A 46 14.48 -9.03 -22.07
N GLN A 47 15.41 -9.94 -21.81
CA GLN A 47 16.79 -9.81 -22.23
C GLN A 47 17.39 -11.17 -22.54
N ARG A 48 18.17 -11.24 -23.61
CA ARG A 48 19.03 -12.37 -23.93
C ARG A 48 20.47 -11.97 -23.58
N HIS A 49 21.17 -12.83 -22.84
CA HIS A 49 22.53 -12.59 -22.34
C HIS A 49 23.61 -13.31 -23.14
N VAL A 50 23.22 -14.23 -24.03
CA VAL A 50 24.14 -15.03 -24.86
C VAL A 50 23.69 -15.02 -26.30
N GLU A 51 24.64 -15.08 -27.22
CA GLU A 51 24.36 -15.14 -28.66
C GLU A 51 24.50 -16.55 -29.23
N VAL A 52 23.92 -16.78 -30.41
CA VAL A 52 24.02 -18.07 -31.08
C VAL A 52 25.49 -18.32 -31.46
N GLY A 53 26.03 -19.45 -31.00
CA GLY A 53 27.43 -19.82 -31.21
C GLY A 53 28.35 -19.48 -30.02
N GLU A 54 27.84 -18.77 -29.01
CA GLU A 54 28.57 -18.53 -27.77
C GLU A 54 28.55 -19.77 -26.85
N VAL A 55 29.65 -20.01 -26.14
CA VAL A 55 29.75 -21.10 -25.16
C VAL A 55 29.10 -20.67 -23.84
N ALA A 56 28.01 -21.35 -23.47
CA ALA A 56 27.32 -21.12 -22.19
C ALA A 56 28.03 -21.84 -21.03
N ASN A 57 28.47 -21.08 -20.02
CA ASN A 57 29.09 -21.63 -18.82
C ASN A 57 28.07 -21.92 -17.71
N ARG A 58 28.40 -22.85 -16.80
CA ARG A 58 27.56 -23.11 -15.63
C ARG A 58 27.45 -21.87 -14.75
N GLY A 59 26.21 -21.50 -14.41
CA GLY A 59 25.91 -20.30 -13.62
C GLY A 59 25.84 -19.01 -14.45
N GLN A 60 26.15 -19.05 -15.74
CA GLN A 60 25.97 -17.90 -16.63
C GLN A 60 24.47 -17.70 -16.91
N PRO A 61 23.91 -16.51 -16.66
CA PRO A 61 22.57 -16.18 -17.11
C PRO A 61 22.49 -16.26 -18.63
N LEU A 62 21.50 -16.96 -19.18
CA LEU A 62 21.29 -17.05 -20.63
C LEU A 62 20.19 -16.10 -21.10
N MET A 63 19.12 -16.00 -20.33
CA MET A 63 17.98 -15.14 -20.60
C MET A 63 17.39 -14.62 -19.29
N THR A 64 16.81 -13.42 -19.34
CA THR A 64 15.96 -12.87 -18.29
C THR A 64 14.56 -12.75 -18.85
N GLY A 65 13.58 -13.23 -18.10
CA GLY A 65 12.18 -13.13 -18.47
C GLY A 65 11.32 -12.69 -17.28
N LEU A 66 10.11 -12.24 -17.58
CA LEU A 66 9.10 -11.86 -16.60
C LEU A 66 7.80 -12.62 -16.85
N SER A 67 7.03 -12.89 -15.79
CA SER A 67 5.67 -13.43 -15.91
C SER A 67 4.67 -12.33 -15.60
N LEU A 68 3.58 -12.29 -16.37
CA LEU A 68 2.45 -11.39 -16.15
C LEU A 68 1.25 -12.09 -15.50
N GLU A 69 1.35 -13.39 -15.22
CA GLU A 69 0.22 -14.18 -14.69
C GLU A 69 -0.09 -13.82 -13.24
N LYS A 70 0.96 -13.60 -12.42
CA LYS A 70 0.83 -13.27 -11.00
C LYS A 70 1.65 -12.03 -10.69
N LEU A 71 0.97 -10.88 -10.72
CA LEU A 71 1.56 -9.61 -10.37
C LEU A 71 1.33 -9.31 -8.88
N ARG A 72 2.25 -8.57 -8.29
CA ARG A 72 2.18 -8.14 -6.90
C ARG A 72 2.77 -6.77 -6.74
N VAL A 73 2.20 -5.99 -5.82
CA VAL A 73 2.73 -4.68 -5.43
C VAL A 73 3.50 -4.83 -4.13
N VAL A 74 4.66 -4.17 -4.06
CA VAL A 74 5.47 -4.09 -2.84
C VAL A 74 5.51 -2.64 -2.39
N VAL A 75 5.05 -2.39 -1.16
CA VAL A 75 5.00 -1.07 -0.53
C VAL A 75 5.86 -1.08 0.72
N HIS A 76 6.54 0.02 0.97
CA HIS A 76 7.28 0.25 2.22
C HIS A 76 6.51 1.30 3.03
N LEU A 77 6.00 0.89 4.20
CA LEU A 77 5.19 1.73 5.06
C LEU A 77 5.97 2.13 6.32
N PRO A 78 5.88 3.38 6.79
CA PRO A 78 6.43 3.76 8.08
C PRO A 78 5.88 2.88 9.21
N GLN A 79 6.73 2.49 10.15
CA GLN A 79 6.33 1.65 11.29
C GLN A 79 5.19 2.26 12.15
N THR A 80 5.02 3.58 12.12
CA THR A 80 3.95 4.29 12.84
C THR A 80 2.55 3.98 12.32
N LEU A 81 2.41 3.66 11.03
CA LEU A 81 1.12 3.30 10.42
C LEU A 81 0.78 1.82 10.63
N MET A 82 1.69 1.05 11.24
CA MET A 82 1.56 -0.38 11.31
C MET A 82 0.30 -0.83 12.09
N PRO A 83 0.03 -0.32 13.31
CA PRO A 83 -1.14 -0.74 14.08
C PRO A 83 -2.45 -0.60 13.28
N VAL A 84 -2.56 0.47 12.50
CA VAL A 84 -3.74 0.80 11.70
C VAL A 84 -3.90 -0.13 10.51
N VAL A 85 -2.82 -0.39 9.77
CA VAL A 85 -2.84 -1.31 8.62
C VAL A 85 -3.13 -2.75 9.05
N ARG A 86 -2.67 -3.16 10.25
CA ARG A 86 -2.98 -4.46 10.85
C ARG A 86 -4.45 -4.60 11.24
N ALA A 87 -5.10 -3.51 11.66
CA ALA A 87 -6.46 -3.50 12.19
C ALA A 87 -7.58 -3.51 11.13
N ASN A 88 -7.27 -3.83 9.87
CA ASN A 88 -8.18 -3.89 8.69
C ASN A 88 -8.28 -2.60 7.86
N ALA A 89 -7.16 -1.98 7.53
CA ALA A 89 -7.17 -0.93 6.50
C ALA A 89 -7.64 -1.51 5.15
N ALA A 90 -8.71 -0.94 4.61
CA ALA A 90 -9.05 -1.11 3.20
C ALA A 90 -7.91 -0.55 2.34
N VAL A 91 -7.59 -1.26 1.25
CA VAL A 91 -6.50 -0.89 0.37
C VAL A 91 -6.99 -0.72 -1.04
N THR A 92 -6.65 0.42 -1.62
CA THR A 92 -6.96 0.76 -3.00
C THR A 92 -5.68 1.05 -3.75
N MET A 93 -5.47 0.36 -4.86
CA MET A 93 -4.45 0.74 -5.83
C MET A 93 -4.95 1.91 -6.66
N VAL A 94 -4.08 2.88 -6.90
CA VAL A 94 -4.36 4.05 -7.73
C VAL A 94 -3.37 4.04 -8.88
N LEU A 95 -3.89 3.81 -10.09
CA LEU A 95 -3.09 3.83 -11.32
C LEU A 95 -2.77 5.27 -11.74
N ASN A 96 -1.73 5.43 -12.56
CA ASN A 96 -1.26 6.76 -12.97
C ASN A 96 -2.31 7.57 -13.77
N HIS A 97 -3.25 6.89 -14.44
CA HIS A 97 -4.39 7.53 -15.12
C HIS A 97 -5.60 7.77 -14.20
N GLY A 98 -5.44 7.61 -12.88
CA GLY A 98 -6.46 7.92 -11.88
C GLY A 98 -7.48 6.82 -11.58
N GLU A 99 -7.42 5.66 -12.25
CA GLU A 99 -8.28 4.53 -11.92
C GLU A 99 -7.94 3.99 -10.53
N ARG A 100 -8.99 3.64 -9.78
CA ARG A 100 -8.91 3.14 -8.41
C ARG A 100 -9.40 1.71 -8.37
N ILE A 101 -8.51 0.78 -8.05
CA ILE A 101 -8.81 -0.64 -7.99
C ILE A 101 -8.77 -1.07 -6.52
N PRO A 102 -9.90 -1.46 -5.91
CA PRO A 102 -9.90 -2.00 -4.56
C PRO A 102 -9.16 -3.35 -4.57
N LEU A 103 -8.32 -3.56 -3.57
CA LEU A 103 -7.54 -4.79 -3.41
C LEU A 103 -8.01 -5.54 -2.18
N ASP A 104 -8.01 -6.87 -2.28
CA ASP A 104 -8.37 -7.72 -1.15
C ASP A 104 -7.26 -7.70 -0.09
N ARG A 105 -7.67 -7.50 1.16
CA ARG A 105 -6.78 -7.58 2.32
C ARG A 105 -6.25 -9.00 2.53
N ALA A 106 -6.99 -10.04 2.15
CA ALA A 106 -6.56 -11.43 2.27
C ALA A 106 -5.28 -11.71 1.48
N GLU A 107 -5.09 -11.01 0.37
CA GLU A 107 -3.92 -11.10 -0.50
C GLU A 107 -2.72 -10.28 0.00
N MET A 108 -2.87 -9.59 1.14
CA MET A 108 -1.82 -8.77 1.72
C MET A 108 -1.00 -9.53 2.77
N VAL A 109 0.31 -9.60 2.53
CA VAL A 109 1.32 -10.11 3.44
C VAL A 109 2.15 -8.96 4.01
N ILE A 110 2.13 -8.83 5.34
CA ILE A 110 2.92 -7.86 6.08
C ILE A 110 4.13 -8.58 6.67
N PHE A 111 5.33 -8.16 6.27
CA PHE A 111 6.56 -8.81 6.75
C PHE A 111 6.81 -8.44 8.22
N PRO A 112 7.16 -9.39 9.10
CA PRO A 112 7.29 -9.16 10.55
C PRO A 112 8.65 -8.56 10.93
N TYR A 113 9.27 -7.77 10.05
CA TYR A 113 10.54 -7.09 10.32
C TYR A 113 10.53 -5.71 9.66
N ALA A 114 11.19 -4.75 10.32
CA ALA A 114 11.41 -3.41 9.80
C ALA A 114 12.84 -3.29 9.26
N ASP A 115 13.00 -2.49 8.21
CA ASP A 115 14.31 -2.06 7.75
C ASP A 115 14.88 -1.03 8.74
N PRO A 116 16.05 -1.29 9.37
CA PRO A 116 16.59 -0.44 10.43
C PRO A 116 17.14 0.90 9.93
N ARG A 117 17.35 1.07 8.62
CA ARG A 117 17.85 2.32 8.04
C ARG A 117 16.71 3.26 7.68
N SER A 118 15.63 2.72 7.14
CA SER A 118 14.48 3.50 6.68
C SER A 118 13.33 3.54 7.69
N HIS A 119 13.37 2.71 8.75
CA HIS A 119 12.27 2.53 9.71
C HIS A 119 10.93 2.19 9.03
N THR A 120 11.00 1.50 7.89
CA THR A 120 9.84 1.05 7.13
C THR A 120 9.63 -0.45 7.25
N ILE A 121 8.38 -0.88 7.09
CA ILE A 121 7.98 -2.28 7.03
C ILE A 121 7.54 -2.57 5.60
N ARG A 122 7.98 -3.71 5.08
CA ARG A 122 7.57 -4.18 3.76
C ARG A 122 6.19 -4.82 3.82
N VAL A 123 5.32 -4.40 2.91
CA VAL A 123 4.00 -4.98 2.68
C VAL A 123 3.92 -5.43 1.23
N ARG A 124 3.42 -6.64 1.00
CA ARG A 124 3.22 -7.22 -0.32
C ARG A 124 1.74 -7.51 -0.51
N ILE A 125 1.17 -7.12 -1.64
CA ILE A 125 -0.22 -7.37 -1.96
C ILE A 125 -0.25 -8.05 -3.33
N GLU A 126 -0.79 -9.26 -3.40
CA GLU A 126 -1.02 -9.92 -4.68
C GLU A 126 -2.15 -9.20 -5.43
N LEU A 127 -1.97 -9.02 -6.73
CA LEU A 127 -2.93 -8.34 -7.58
C LEU A 127 -3.91 -9.36 -8.17
N PRO A 128 -5.20 -9.00 -8.32
CA PRO A 128 -6.14 -9.84 -9.04
C PRO A 128 -5.69 -10.06 -10.49
N GLU A 129 -6.07 -11.20 -11.05
CA GLU A 129 -5.73 -11.54 -12.43
C GLU A 129 -6.31 -10.52 -13.43
N LYS A 130 -5.61 -10.31 -14.54
CA LYS A 130 -6.06 -9.50 -15.70
C LYS A 130 -6.20 -7.99 -15.47
N ILE A 131 -5.45 -7.40 -14.53
CA ILE A 131 -5.28 -5.94 -14.54
C ILE A 131 -4.46 -5.56 -15.77
N ALA A 132 -5.12 -4.99 -16.77
CA ALA A 132 -4.50 -4.62 -18.04
C ALA A 132 -3.42 -3.55 -17.84
N LEU A 133 -2.40 -3.59 -18.69
CA LEU A 133 -1.37 -2.53 -18.81
C LEU A 133 -0.50 -2.30 -17.57
N LEU A 134 -0.36 -3.31 -16.69
CA LEU A 134 0.64 -3.30 -15.63
C LEU A 134 1.81 -4.21 -15.96
N TYR A 135 3.02 -3.64 -15.90
CA TYR A 135 4.26 -4.36 -16.09
C TYR A 135 5.11 -4.30 -14.81
N PRO A 136 5.86 -5.37 -14.48
CA PRO A 136 6.85 -5.32 -13.41
C PRO A 136 7.81 -4.14 -13.57
N GLY A 137 8.02 -3.39 -12.49
CA GLY A 137 8.87 -2.18 -12.48
C GLY A 137 8.10 -0.87 -12.63
N MET A 138 6.81 -0.90 -12.97
CA MET A 138 5.97 0.30 -12.94
C MET A 138 5.70 0.75 -11.49
N HIS A 139 5.60 2.07 -11.32
CA HIS A 139 5.17 2.67 -10.06
C HIS A 139 3.64 2.80 -10.06
N VAL A 140 3.02 2.46 -8.94
CA VAL A 140 1.57 2.62 -8.69
C VAL A 140 1.37 3.29 -7.34
N GLY A 141 0.31 4.09 -7.23
CA GLY A 141 -0.12 4.67 -5.96
C GLY A 141 -0.86 3.63 -5.13
N MET A 142 -0.69 3.67 -3.81
CA MET A 142 -1.38 2.79 -2.89
C MET A 142 -2.01 3.63 -1.78
N ALA A 143 -3.34 3.57 -1.68
CA ALA A 143 -4.11 4.26 -0.67
C ALA A 143 -4.53 3.25 0.42
N PHE A 144 -4.09 3.51 1.64
CA PHE A 144 -4.45 2.75 2.83
C PHE A 144 -5.42 3.58 3.66
N GLU A 145 -6.57 3.01 4.01
CA GLU A 145 -7.52 3.67 4.89
C GLU A 145 -7.04 3.58 6.34
N THR A 146 -6.58 4.70 6.90
CA THR A 146 -6.00 4.74 8.24
C THR A 146 -7.02 5.06 9.35
N GLY A 147 -8.31 4.86 9.06
CA GLY A 147 -9.43 5.18 9.93
C GLY A 147 -10.09 6.53 9.60
N ALA A 148 -11.28 6.73 10.15
CA ALA A 148 -12.01 7.99 10.09
C ALA A 148 -11.71 8.79 11.35
N VAL A 149 -11.19 10.01 11.19
CA VAL A 149 -11.18 10.99 12.27
C VAL A 149 -12.38 11.89 12.04
N GLU A 150 -13.33 11.88 12.96
CA GLU A 150 -14.39 12.89 12.95
C GLU A 150 -13.75 14.25 13.16
N ARG A 151 -13.96 15.15 12.20
CA ARG A 151 -13.44 16.51 12.27
C ARG A 151 -14.56 17.47 11.94
N PHE A 152 -14.60 18.59 12.64
CA PHE A 152 -15.58 19.63 12.37
C PHE A 152 -15.24 20.31 11.04
N LEU A 153 -16.24 20.39 10.16
CA LEU A 153 -16.15 21.08 8.88
C LEU A 153 -17.07 22.29 8.92
N ILE A 154 -16.50 23.46 8.67
CA ILE A 154 -17.25 24.71 8.54
C ILE A 154 -17.08 25.28 7.13
N PRO A 155 -18.05 26.02 6.59
CA PRO A 155 -17.87 26.73 5.33
C PRO A 155 -16.73 27.75 5.43
N GLN A 156 -15.94 27.90 4.36
CA GLN A 156 -14.83 28.87 4.37
C GLN A 156 -15.32 30.30 4.61
N GLY A 157 -16.50 30.66 4.08
CA GLY A 157 -17.11 31.97 4.29
C GLY A 157 -17.46 32.31 5.74
N ALA A 158 -17.56 31.32 6.63
CA ALA A 158 -17.82 31.53 8.05
C ALA A 158 -16.54 31.88 8.86
N VAL A 159 -15.35 31.72 8.26
CA VAL A 159 -14.07 31.99 8.91
C VAL A 159 -13.75 33.47 8.85
N VAL A 160 -13.42 34.03 10.00
CA VAL A 160 -12.97 35.42 10.15
C VAL A 160 -11.48 35.45 10.40
N ARG A 161 -10.76 36.19 9.56
CA ARG A 161 -9.35 36.50 9.75
C ARG A 161 -9.22 37.99 10.07
N ARG A 162 -8.83 38.30 11.30
CA ARG A 162 -8.55 39.68 11.76
C ARG A 162 -7.13 39.73 12.26
N SER A 163 -6.27 40.39 11.48
CA SER A 163 -4.82 40.42 11.74
C SER A 163 -4.25 39.01 11.87
N GLU A 164 -3.72 38.65 13.03
CA GLU A 164 -3.14 37.31 13.29
C GLU A 164 -4.15 36.30 13.87
N VAL A 165 -5.38 36.73 14.16
CA VAL A 165 -6.40 35.88 14.78
C VAL A 165 -7.31 35.29 13.72
N THR A 166 -7.37 33.96 13.69
CA THR A 166 -8.37 33.19 12.94
C THR A 166 -9.45 32.70 13.90
N ALA A 167 -10.69 33.07 13.62
CA ALA A 167 -11.80 32.87 14.55
C ALA A 167 -13.12 32.68 13.79
N VAL A 168 -14.13 32.23 14.53
CA VAL A 168 -15.51 32.08 14.04
C VAL A 168 -16.48 32.66 15.06
N TYR A 169 -17.67 33.04 14.60
CA TYR A 169 -18.76 33.43 15.48
C TYR A 169 -19.62 32.21 15.81
N VAL A 170 -19.68 31.86 17.09
CA VAL A 170 -20.49 30.77 17.62
C VAL A 170 -21.76 31.36 18.22
N VAL A 171 -22.92 30.79 17.86
CA VAL A 171 -24.24 31.17 18.41
C VAL A 171 -24.61 30.15 19.49
N ARG A 172 -24.57 30.60 20.75
CA ARG A 172 -24.96 29.80 21.92
C ARG A 172 -26.46 29.50 21.90
N GLU A 173 -26.89 28.58 22.76
CA GLU A 173 -28.30 28.18 22.86
C GLU A 173 -29.21 29.34 23.30
N ASP A 174 -28.70 30.23 24.16
CA ASP A 174 -29.34 31.47 24.61
C ASP A 174 -29.42 32.57 23.52
N GLY A 175 -28.89 32.31 22.32
CA GLY A 175 -28.85 33.26 21.21
C GLY A 175 -27.70 34.26 21.29
N ALA A 176 -26.84 34.20 22.32
CA ALA A 176 -25.65 35.03 22.41
C ALA A 176 -24.63 34.66 21.33
N VAL A 177 -23.98 35.66 20.74
CA VAL A 177 -22.93 35.47 19.74
C VAL A 177 -21.59 35.62 20.42
N VAL A 178 -20.69 34.66 20.24
CA VAL A 178 -19.34 34.71 20.83
C VAL A 178 -18.30 34.61 19.72
N PHE A 179 -17.30 35.48 19.77
CA PHE A 179 -16.13 35.40 18.90
C PHE A 179 -15.11 34.42 19.48
N ARG A 180 -14.86 33.31 18.80
CA ARG A 180 -13.99 32.25 19.30
C ARG A 180 -12.86 31.96 18.33
N GLN A 181 -11.63 31.97 18.85
CA GLN A 181 -10.45 31.58 18.10
C GLN A 181 -10.49 30.09 17.78
N VAL A 182 -10.19 29.75 16.53
CA VAL A 182 -10.15 28.36 16.07
C VAL A 182 -8.83 28.07 15.38
N ARG A 183 -8.35 26.83 15.53
CA ARG A 183 -7.22 26.33 14.76
C ARG A 183 -7.74 25.60 13.54
N LEU A 184 -7.45 26.11 12.35
CA LEU A 184 -7.88 25.49 11.10
C LEU A 184 -6.87 24.43 10.64
N GLY A 185 -7.38 23.42 9.95
CA GLY A 185 -6.63 22.39 9.25
C GLY A 185 -6.63 22.61 7.74
N LEU A 186 -6.68 21.51 7.00
CA LEU A 186 -6.68 21.55 5.53
C LEU A 186 -8.09 21.86 4.98
N PRO A 187 -8.20 22.61 3.86
CA PRO A 187 -9.45 22.69 3.10
C PRO A 187 -9.91 21.29 2.69
N ARG A 188 -11.22 21.04 2.78
CA ARG A 188 -11.86 19.83 2.28
C ARG A 188 -12.80 20.23 1.13
N GLY A 189 -13.00 19.34 0.16
CA GLY A 189 -13.80 19.63 -1.03
C GLY A 189 -15.19 20.21 -0.69
N GLY A 190 -15.73 21.02 -1.60
CA GLY A 190 -17.07 21.64 -1.44
C GLY A 190 -17.10 22.89 -0.55
N ASP A 191 -16.08 23.76 -0.65
CA ASP A 191 -15.96 25.04 0.08
C ASP A 191 -16.00 24.93 1.61
N ARG A 192 -15.47 23.82 2.13
CA ARG A 192 -15.39 23.55 3.57
C ARG A 192 -13.94 23.59 4.03
N ILE A 193 -13.74 23.95 5.28
CA ILE A 193 -12.43 23.90 5.95
C ILE A 193 -12.55 23.16 7.27
N GLU A 194 -11.51 22.40 7.55
CA GLU A 194 -11.40 21.61 8.75
C GLU A 194 -11.03 22.45 9.96
N VAL A 195 -11.66 22.19 11.10
CA VAL A 195 -11.33 22.81 12.39
C VAL A 195 -10.66 21.77 13.28
N LEU A 196 -9.39 22.02 13.63
CA LEU A 196 -8.55 21.17 14.47
C LEU A 196 -8.77 21.41 15.97
N ALA A 197 -9.19 22.61 16.35
CA ALA A 197 -9.44 22.98 17.74
C ALA A 197 -10.29 24.26 17.84
N GLY A 198 -11.00 24.41 18.96
CA GLY A 198 -11.76 25.62 19.29
C GLY A 198 -13.26 25.52 19.02
N LEU A 199 -13.77 24.37 18.58
CA LEU A 199 -15.21 24.08 18.48
C LEU A 199 -15.54 22.76 19.18
N GLU A 200 -16.73 22.73 19.77
CA GLU A 200 -17.30 21.55 20.40
C GLU A 200 -18.46 21.00 19.56
N ALA A 201 -18.79 19.71 19.77
CA ALA A 201 -19.88 19.07 19.04
C ALA A 201 -21.22 19.72 19.38
N GLY A 202 -22.04 19.97 18.36
CA GLY A 202 -23.37 20.60 18.52
C GLY A 202 -23.38 22.13 18.48
N GLU A 203 -22.21 22.78 18.46
CA GLU A 203 -22.14 24.24 18.38
C GLU A 203 -22.56 24.77 17.00
N ARG A 204 -23.31 25.89 17.00
CA ARG A 204 -23.80 26.54 15.78
C ARG A 204 -22.85 27.66 15.37
N VAL A 205 -22.26 27.55 14.18
CA VAL A 205 -21.40 28.60 13.60
C VAL A 205 -22.22 29.50 12.68
N ALA A 206 -22.08 30.81 12.83
CA ALA A 206 -22.74 31.76 11.96
C ALA A 206 -22.13 31.74 10.55
N LEU A 207 -22.97 31.60 9.52
CA LEU A 207 -22.55 31.57 8.12
C LEU A 207 -22.17 32.95 7.58
N ASP A 208 -22.78 34.01 8.10
CA ASP A 208 -22.46 35.40 7.77
C ASP A 208 -21.68 36.04 8.94
N PRO A 209 -20.35 36.19 8.80
CA PRO A 209 -19.52 36.78 9.84
C PRO A 209 -19.74 38.28 10.03
N ILE A 210 -20.25 39.00 9.02
CA ILE A 210 -20.48 40.44 9.11
C ILE A 210 -21.70 40.69 9.99
N ALA A 211 -22.82 40.04 9.67
CA ALA A 211 -24.05 40.14 10.47
C ALA A 211 -23.85 39.63 11.91
N ALA A 212 -23.08 38.57 12.11
CA ALA A 212 -22.74 38.08 13.44
C ALA A 212 -21.85 39.06 14.23
N GLY A 213 -20.91 39.72 13.57
CA GLY A 213 -20.06 40.74 14.18
C GLY A 213 -20.84 41.99 14.63
N VAL A 214 -21.85 42.41 13.85
CA VAL A 214 -22.76 43.51 14.24
C VAL A 214 -23.55 43.13 15.50
N ARG A 215 -24.14 41.93 15.54
CA ARG A 215 -24.87 41.44 16.71
C ARG A 215 -24.00 41.32 17.97
N LEU A 216 -22.77 40.87 17.85
CA LEU A 216 -21.84 40.84 18.97
C LEU A 216 -21.55 42.26 19.49
N LYS A 217 -21.38 43.24 18.60
CA LYS A 217 -21.16 44.65 18.99
C LYS A 217 -22.37 45.24 19.70
N GLU A 218 -23.58 44.94 19.24
CA GLU A 218 -24.84 45.35 19.90
C GLU A 218 -24.97 44.72 21.29
N GLN A 219 -24.60 43.44 21.44
CA GLN A 219 -24.59 42.75 22.74
C GLN A 219 -23.61 43.38 23.73
N LEU A 220 -22.41 43.76 23.28
CA LEU A 220 -21.40 44.42 24.12
C LEU A 220 -21.78 45.87 24.46
N GLY A 221 -22.37 46.61 23.51
CA GLY A 221 -22.85 47.98 23.74
C GLY A 221 -24.07 48.08 24.67
N GLY A 222 -24.88 47.02 24.73
CA GLY A 222 -25.99 46.90 25.70
C GLY A 222 -25.53 46.59 27.13
N ALA A 223 -24.34 46.01 27.32
CA ALA A 223 -23.79 45.72 28.63
C ALA A 223 -23.19 46.97 29.31
N ASP A 224 -22.55 47.86 28.54
CA ASP A 224 -21.99 49.12 29.05
C ASP A 224 -23.06 50.13 29.52
N SER A 225 -24.32 49.96 29.11
CA SER A 225 -25.43 50.85 29.50
C SER A 225 -26.10 50.47 30.83
N GLN A 226 -25.71 49.37 31.49
CA GLN A 226 -26.24 48.96 32.80
C GLN A 226 -25.31 49.25 34.00
N VAL A 227 -24.06 49.68 33.77
CA VAL A 227 -23.09 49.95 34.87
C VAL A 227 -23.10 51.43 35.31
N HIS A 228 -23.92 52.28 34.69
CA HIS A 228 -24.15 53.67 35.09
C HIS A 228 -25.62 53.93 35.41
N ARG A 229 -26.14 53.24 36.42
CA ARG A 229 -27.35 53.67 37.13
C ARG A 229 -27.21 53.48 38.62
#